data_AF-A0A642VE63-F1
#
_entry.id   AF-A0A642VE63-F1
#
_cell.length_a   1.000
_cell.length_b   1.000
_cell.length_c   1.000
_cell.angle_alpha   90.00
_cell.angle_beta   90.00
_cell.angle_gamma   90.00
#
_symmetry.space_group_name_H-M   'P 1'
#
loop_
_entity.id
_entity.type
_entity.pdbx_description
1 polymer ?
#
loop_
_entity_poly.entity_id
_entity_poly.type
_entity_poly.pdbx_seq_one_letter_code
_entity_poly.pdbx_strand_id
1 'polypeptide(L)' 'MDTSEATSRLRTPNKESSCSCDGLEDALHILVRCGQYENARQVLRQVSPELNLKILLGSKKGLEALVEFIKSVPHQSY' A
#
# COMPACT_ATOMS: atom_id res chain seq x y z
N MET A 1 17.58 -6.56 -40.87
CA MET A 1 16.49 -5.58 -40.73
C MET A 1 15.59 -6.15 -39.65
N ASP A 2 15.89 -5.82 -38.40
CA ASP A 2 15.24 -4.71 -37.66
C ASP A 2 13.85 -5.16 -37.20
N THR A 3 13.43 -5.09 -35.94
CA THR A 3 14.02 -4.62 -34.69
C THR A 3 13.06 -5.12 -33.60
N SER A 4 13.61 -5.36 -32.41
CA SER A 4 12.99 -5.16 -31.08
C SER A 4 11.48 -4.85 -31.03
N GLU A 5 10.70 -5.67 -30.32
CA GLU A 5 9.73 -5.08 -29.39
C GLU A 5 9.55 -5.99 -28.17
N ALA A 6 10.35 -5.71 -27.16
CA ALA A 6 10.08 -6.11 -25.80
C ALA A 6 8.68 -5.58 -25.44
N THR A 7 7.68 -6.46 -25.43
CA THR A 7 6.37 -6.17 -24.86
C THR A 7 6.55 -6.06 -23.36
N SER A 8 6.96 -4.85 -22.98
CA SER A 8 6.75 -4.24 -21.68
C SER A 8 5.37 -4.68 -21.22
N ARG A 9 5.35 -5.56 -20.22
CA ARG A 9 4.18 -5.74 -19.37
C ARG A 9 4.04 -4.43 -18.61
N LEU A 10 3.53 -3.42 -19.30
CA LEU A 10 3.00 -2.21 -18.70
C LEU A 10 2.11 -2.73 -17.58
N ARG A 11 2.56 -2.54 -16.35
CA ARG A 11 1.69 -2.62 -15.18
C ARG A 11 0.61 -1.58 -15.46
N THR A 12 -0.49 -2.04 -16.03
CA THR A 12 -1.72 -1.29 -16.08
C THR A 12 -1.93 -0.81 -14.66
N PRO A 13 -1.99 0.52 -14.39
CA PRO A 13 -2.44 0.99 -13.10
C PRO A 13 -3.83 0.39 -12.97
N ASN A 14 -3.99 -0.57 -12.07
CA ASN A 14 -5.26 -1.22 -11.89
C ASN A 14 -6.26 -0.10 -11.58
N LYS A 15 -7.31 -0.03 -12.39
CA LYS A 15 -8.42 0.90 -12.24
C LYS A 15 -9.26 0.42 -11.05
N GLU A 16 -8.65 0.41 -9.87
CA GLU A 16 -9.26 0.21 -8.56
C GLU A 16 -9.29 1.56 -7.85
N SER A 17 -9.89 2.54 -8.51
CA SER A 17 -10.26 3.82 -7.91
C SER A 17 -11.61 3.74 -7.19
N SER A 18 -11.89 2.63 -6.50
CA SER A 18 -13.07 2.52 -5.62
C SER A 18 -12.79 1.51 -4.52
N CYS A 19 -12.02 1.92 -3.51
CA CYS A 19 -12.16 1.26 -2.23
C CYS A 19 -13.37 1.92 -1.52
N SER A 20 -14.17 1.12 -0.84
CA SER A 20 -15.35 1.46 -0.04
C SER A 20 -15.57 0.37 1.02
N CYS A 21 -14.44 -0.03 1.61
CA CYS A 21 -14.25 -1.05 2.63
C CYS A 21 -15.44 -1.31 3.57
N ASP A 22 -15.90 -2.56 3.59
CA ASP A 22 -17.17 -3.10 4.12
C ASP A 22 -17.00 -3.96 5.39
N GLY A 23 -15.89 -3.79 6.12
CA GLY A 23 -15.79 -4.16 7.54
C GLY A 23 -15.01 -5.44 7.88
N LEU A 24 -14.40 -6.11 6.89
CA LEU A 24 -13.59 -7.33 7.10
C LEU A 24 -12.19 -7.25 6.47
N GLU A 25 -11.57 -6.08 6.49
CA GLU A 25 -10.21 -5.94 5.96
C GLU A 25 -9.16 -6.46 6.93
N ASP A 26 -8.24 -7.28 6.40
CA ASP A 26 -7.05 -7.69 7.13
C ASP A 26 -5.92 -6.65 7.01
N ALA A 27 -4.88 -6.81 7.84
CA ALA A 27 -3.72 -5.93 7.81
C ALA A 27 -3.03 -5.90 6.43
N LEU A 28 -3.09 -6.99 5.67
CA LEU A 28 -2.51 -7.07 4.34
C LEU A 28 -3.30 -6.21 3.34
N HIS A 29 -4.62 -6.21 3.43
CA HIS A 29 -5.47 -5.32 2.65
C HIS A 29 -5.12 -3.88 2.98
N ILE A 30 -5.22 -3.47 4.25
CA ILE A 30 -5.02 -2.08 4.66
C ILE A 30 -3.62 -1.57 4.30
N LEU A 31 -2.57 -2.33 4.65
CA LEU A 31 -1.18 -1.88 4.57
C LEU A 31 -0.54 -2.09 3.21
N VAL A 32 -1.09 -2.94 2.34
CA VAL A 32 -0.44 -3.31 1.07
C VAL A 32 -1.34 -3.14 -0.15
N ARG A 33 -2.63 -3.49 -0.07
CA ARG A 33 -3.48 -3.64 -1.27
C ARG A 33 -4.52 -2.53 -1.44
N CYS A 34 -5.03 -1.96 -0.35
CA CYS A 34 -6.18 -1.06 -0.34
C CYS A 34 -5.94 0.17 -1.22
N GLY A 35 -6.71 0.33 -2.31
CA GLY A 35 -6.54 1.47 -3.23
C GLY A 35 -6.76 2.83 -2.57
N GLN A 36 -7.66 2.92 -1.58
CA GLN A 36 -7.94 4.18 -0.85
C GLN A 36 -6.70 4.71 -0.12
N TYR A 37 -5.84 3.81 0.38
CA TYR A 37 -4.71 4.19 1.24
C TYR A 37 -3.37 4.28 0.49
N GLU A 38 -3.38 4.20 -0.85
CA GLU A 38 -2.14 4.20 -1.64
C GLU A 38 -1.26 5.43 -1.39
N ASN A 39 -1.86 6.61 -1.31
CA ASN A 39 -1.11 7.84 -1.04
C ASN A 39 -0.53 7.85 0.39
N ALA A 40 -1.29 7.37 1.37
CA ALA A 40 -0.85 7.25 2.76
C ALA A 40 0.31 6.26 2.94
N ARG A 41 0.42 5.23 2.09
CA ARG A 41 1.48 4.22 2.16
C ARG A 41 2.90 4.74 1.92
N GLN A 42 3.08 5.98 1.45
CA GLN A 42 4.42 6.54 1.27
C GLN A 42 5.27 6.47 2.56
N VAL A 43 4.68 6.73 3.72
CA VAL A 43 5.40 6.66 5.01
C VAL A 43 5.90 5.25 5.31
N LEU A 44 5.11 4.22 4.97
CA LEU A 44 5.51 2.82 5.11
C LEU A 44 6.62 2.46 4.13
N ARG A 45 6.57 2.99 2.89
CA ARG A 45 7.59 2.74 1.86
C ARG A 45 8.96 3.32 2.20
N GLN A 46 9.01 4.37 3.02
CA GLN A 46 10.29 4.89 3.54
C GLN A 46 10.98 3.91 4.49
N VAL A 47 10.23 2.99 5.12
CA VAL A 47 10.79 1.94 5.99
C VAL A 47 10.97 0.63 5.22
N SER A 48 9.99 0.24 4.41
CA SER A 48 10.06 -0.95 3.57
C SER A 48 9.44 -0.64 2.19
N PRO A 49 10.27 -0.44 1.14
CA PRO A 49 9.77 -0.08 -0.19
C PRO A 49 8.76 -1.08 -0.76
N GLU A 50 8.92 -2.36 -0.41
CA GLU A 50 8.05 -3.47 -0.81
C GLU A 50 6.89 -3.73 0.17
N LEU A 51 6.73 -2.88 1.20
CA LEU A 51 5.70 -3.00 2.23
C LEU A 51 5.74 -4.36 2.96
N ASN A 52 6.93 -4.87 3.24
CA ASN A 52 7.11 -6.16 3.89
C ASN A 52 6.60 -6.10 5.34
N LEU A 53 5.51 -6.81 5.63
CA LEU A 53 4.87 -6.83 6.94
C LEU A 53 5.81 -7.29 8.07
N LYS A 54 6.76 -8.19 7.81
CA LYS A 54 7.73 -8.60 8.85
C LYS A 54 8.63 -7.45 9.27
N ILE A 55 8.99 -6.55 8.33
CA ILE A 55 9.81 -5.37 8.62
C ILE A 55 8.95 -4.30 9.30
N LEU A 56 7.75 -4.04 8.77
CA LEU A 56 6.86 -3.01 9.28
C LEU A 56 6.34 -3.34 10.69
N LEU A 57 6.02 -4.60 10.97
CA LEU A 57 5.48 -5.03 12.28
C LEU A 57 6.57 -5.53 13.24
N GLY A 58 7.75 -5.89 12.73
CA GLY A 58 8.84 -6.46 13.53
C GLY A 58 9.92 -5.48 13.96
N SER A 59 9.80 -4.19 13.61
CA SER A 59 10.81 -3.18 13.96
C SER A 59 10.18 -1.94 14.58
N LYS A 60 10.91 -1.30 15.52
CA LYS A 60 10.47 -0.04 16.15
C LYS A 60 10.12 1.02 15.10
N LYS A 61 11.01 1.23 14.12
CA LYS A 61 10.80 2.19 13.02
C LYS A 61 9.57 1.83 12.17
N GLY A 62 9.32 0.55 11.94
CA GLY A 62 8.12 0.07 11.25
C GLY A 62 6.84 0.39 12.01
N LEU A 63 6.83 0.17 13.33
CA LEU A 63 5.68 0.50 14.19
C LEU A 63 5.44 2.02 14.27
N GLU A 64 6.50 2.82 14.33
CA GLU A 64 6.40 4.29 14.27
C GLU A 64 5.75 4.75 12.96
N ALA A 65 6.23 4.24 11.81
CA ALA A 65 5.63 4.54 10.51
C ALA A 65 4.18 4.02 10.39
N LEU A 66 3.85 2.90 11.03
CA LEU A 66 2.49 2.38 11.09
C LEU A 66 1.55 3.31 11.87
N VAL A 67 2.01 3.88 12.99
CA VAL A 67 1.24 4.87 13.75
C VAL A 67 1.00 6.13 12.90
N GLU A 68 2.01 6.60 12.18
CA GLU A 68 1.86 7.75 11.26
C GLU A 68 0.89 7.44 10.12
N PHE A 69 0.98 6.24 9.54
CA PHE A 69 0.03 5.76 8.54
C PHE A 69 -1.41 5.78 9.08
N ILE A 70 -1.66 5.20 10.25
CA ILE A 70 -3.00 5.15 10.88
C ILE A 70 -3.55 6.56 11.15
N LYS A 71 -2.70 7.51 11.56
CA LYS A 71 -3.11 8.91 11.75
C LYS A 71 -3.46 9.62 10.44
N SER A 72 -2.87 9.19 9.32
CA SER A 72 -3.06 9.80 8.02
C SER A 72 -4.30 9.27 7.27
N VAL A 73 -4.81 8.11 7.64
CA VAL A 73 -6.01 7.53 7.02
C VAL A 73 -7.29 8.05 7.72
N PRO A 74 -8.34 8.43 6.95
CA PRO A 74 -9.58 8.92 7.52
C PRO A 74 -10.22 7.86 8.42
N HIS A 75 -10.60 8.26 9.63
CA HIS A 75 -11.32 7.39 10.56
C HIS A 75 -12.75 7.24 10.06
N GLN A 76 -13.13 6.03 9.61
CA GLN A 76 -14.54 5.74 9.39
C GLN A 76 -15.23 5.76 10.77
N SER A 77 -16.06 6.77 11.00
CA SER A 77 -16.92 6.84 12.19
C SER A 77 -17.96 5.72 12.06
N TYR A 78 -17.91 4.75 12.97
CA TYR A 78 -18.96 3.74 13.14
C TYR A 78 -20.19 4.35 13.81
#